data_AF-A0A0B6XTE2-F1
#
_entry.id   AF-A0A0B6XTE2-F1
#
_cell.length_a   1.000
_cell.length_b   1.000
_cell.length_c   1.000
_cell.angle_alpha   90.00
_cell.angle_beta   90.00
_cell.angle_gamma   90.00
#
_symmetry.space_group_name_H-M   'P 1'
#
loop_
_entity.id
_entity.type
_entity.pdbx_description
1 polymer ?
#
loop_
_entity_poly.entity_id
_entity_poly.type
_entity_poly.pdbx_seq_one_letter_code
_entity_poly.pdbx_strand_id
1 'polypeptide(L)' 'HGLNEFSSRSHSVLTVTIDFEHQQEPGDETLYITSRGKLSFVDLAGSEKGKDSPTGIPGIVESNSINKSL' A
#
# COMPACT_ATOMS: atom_id res chain seq x y z
N HIS A 1 14.75 -5.78 25.16
CA HIS A 1 14.06 -6.23 23.95
C HIS A 1 12.94 -5.25 23.66
N GLY A 2 13.06 -4.49 22.57
CA GLY A 2 12.17 -3.38 22.25
C GLY A 2 10.89 -3.90 21.58
N LEU A 3 9.76 -3.24 21.88
CA LEU A 3 8.42 -3.56 21.40
C LEU A 3 8.23 -3.50 19.87
N ASN A 4 9.29 -3.33 19.08
CA ASN A 4 9.19 -3.12 17.64
C ASN A 4 10.36 -3.63 16.81
N GLU A 5 10.99 -4.73 17.24
CA GLU A 5 12.17 -5.30 16.57
C GLU A 5 11.85 -5.91 15.19
N PHE A 6 10.57 -6.19 14.90
CA PHE A 6 10.11 -6.82 13.65
C PHE A 6 9.11 -5.99 12.82
N SER A 7 8.76 -4.77 13.22
CA SER A 7 7.80 -3.96 12.46
C SER A 7 8.50 -3.11 11.41
N SER A 8 7.92 -3.10 10.21
CA SER A 8 8.35 -2.25 9.11
C SER A 8 8.06 -0.77 9.44
N ARG A 9 9.09 0.07 9.33
CA ARG A 9 9.00 1.54 9.47
C ARG A 9 8.71 2.26 8.15
N SER A 10 8.67 1.52 7.04
CA SER A 10 8.34 2.00 5.71
C SER A 10 6.93 1.56 5.29
N HIS A 11 6.25 2.37 4.49
CA HIS A 11 4.98 2.04 3.85
C HIS A 11 5.23 1.62 2.39
N SER A 12 4.42 0.72 1.85
CA SER A 12 4.53 0.26 0.46
C SER A 12 3.17 0.24 -0.23
N VAL A 13 3.14 0.65 -1.50
CA VAL A 13 1.94 0.57 -2.34
C VAL A 13 2.27 -0.23 -3.60
N LEU A 14 1.63 -1.38 -3.75
CA LEU A 14 1.69 -2.19 -4.96
C LEU A 14 0.41 -1.99 -5.75
N THR A 15 0.51 -1.39 -6.95
CA THR A 15 -0.62 -1.26 -7.86
C THR A 15 -0.49 -2.24 -9.01
N VAL A 16 -1.53 -3.05 -9.19
CA VAL A 16 -1.71 -3.99 -10.31
C VAL A 16 -2.78 -3.41 -11.24
N THR A 17 -2.41 -3.14 -12.47
CA THR A 17 -3.33 -2.73 -13.54
C THR A 17 -3.58 -3.93 -14.44
N ILE A 18 -4.86 -4.21 -14.72
CA ILE A 18 -5.30 -5.33 -15.56
C ILE A 18 -6.07 -4.75 -16.73
N ASP A 19 -5.55 -4.92 -17.94
CA ASP A 19 -6.27 -4.61 -19.17
C ASP A 19 -6.76 -5.93 -19.79
N PHE A 20 -8.05 -6.01 -20.08
CA PHE A 20 -8.69 -7.19 -20.65
C PHE A 20 -9.53 -6.79 -21.85
N GLU A 21 -9.33 -7.46 -22.98
CA GLU A 21 -10.09 -7.24 -24.20
C GLU A 21 -10.95 -8.46 -24.52
N HIS A 22 -12.22 -8.23 -24.83
CA HIS A 22 -13.16 -9.28 -25.17
C HIS A 22 -14.14 -8.83 -26.26
N GLN A 23 -14.49 -9.77 -27.14
CA GLN A 23 -15.51 -9.59 -28.18
C GLN A 23 -16.90 -9.64 -27.56
N GLN A 24 -17.72 -8.62 -27.80
CA GLN A 24 -19.03 -8.50 -27.17
C GLN A 24 -20.02 -9.60 -27.60
N GLU A 25 -19.95 -10.06 -28.86
CA GLU A 25 -20.78 -11.15 -29.38
C GLU A 25 -19.97 -12.14 -30.23
N PRO A 26 -20.26 -13.45 -30.14
CA PRO A 26 -19.69 -14.44 -31.04
C PRO A 26 -20.26 -14.27 -32.46
N GLY A 27 -19.54 -13.54 -33.30
CA GLY A 27 -19.88 -13.34 -34.72
C GLY A 27 -19.63 -11.93 -35.26
N ASP A 28 -19.42 -10.95 -34.39
CA ASP A 28 -19.06 -9.59 -34.79
C ASP A 28 -17.56 -9.35 -34.56
N GLU A 29 -16.75 -9.61 -35.59
CA GLU A 29 -15.28 -9.52 -35.54
C GLU A 29 -14.77 -8.07 -35.38
N THR A 30 -15.66 -7.08 -35.39
CA THR A 30 -15.30 -5.65 -35.45
C THR A 30 -15.38 -4.93 -34.10
N LEU A 31 -16.08 -5.49 -33.11
CA LEU A 31 -16.37 -4.85 -31.82
C LEU A 31 -15.66 -5.55 -30.66
N TYR A 32 -14.56 -4.94 -30.21
CA TYR A 32 -13.83 -5.34 -29.00
C TYR A 32 -14.11 -4.34 -27.86
N ILE A 33 -14.41 -4.86 -26.68
CA ILE A 33 -14.53 -4.09 -25.45
C ILE A 33 -13.24 -4.26 -24.65
N THR A 34 -12.60 -3.14 -24.32
CA THR A 34 -11.49 -3.09 -23.37
C THR A 34 -12.03 -2.78 -21.97
N SER A 35 -11.92 -3.74 -21.05
CA SER A 35 -12.13 -3.54 -19.62
C SER A 35 -10.81 -3.27 -18.92
N ARG A 36 -10.78 -2.28 -18.02
CA ARG A 36 -9.59 -1.91 -17.26
C ARG A 36 -9.86 -2.01 -15.77
N GLY A 37 -9.11 -2.86 -15.08
CA GLY A 37 -9.10 -3.00 -13.64
C GLY A 37 -7.85 -2.36 -13.03
N LYS A 38 -8.00 -1.72 -11.87
CA LYS A 38 -6.88 -1.24 -11.07
C LYS A 38 -7.05 -1.72 -9.63
N LEU A 39 -6.09 -2.51 -9.15
CA LEU A 39 -6.05 -3.02 -7.79
C LEU A 39 -4.82 -2.46 -7.08
N SER A 40 -5.00 -1.85 -5.92
CA SER A 40 -3.89 -1.30 -5.13
C SER A 40 -3.85 -1.99 -3.76
N PHE A 41 -2.75 -2.70 -3.49
CA PHE A 41 -2.42 -3.22 -2.17
C PHE A 41 -1.58 -2.18 -1.45
N VAL A 42 -2.08 -1.74 -0.29
CA VAL A 42 -1.43 -0.71 0.53
C VAL A 42 -1.00 -1.37 1.83
N ASP A 43 0.31 -1.39 2.07
CA ASP A 43 0.92 -1.78 3.33
C ASP A 43 1.32 -0.51 4.10
N LEU A 44 0.77 -0.36 5.31
CA LEU A 44 1.00 0.80 6.15
C LEU A 44 1.88 0.40 7.34
N ALA A 45 2.87 1.23 7.66
CA ALA A 45 3.69 1.05 8.86
C ALA A 45 2.84 1.17 10.13
N GLY A 46 3.25 0.45 11.18
CA GLY A 46 2.53 0.42 12.45
C GLY A 46 2.50 1.78 13.16
N SER A 47 1.39 2.11 13.82
CA SER A 47 1.28 3.31 14.66
C SER A 47 2.04 3.12 15.98
N GLU A 48 3.24 3.67 16.07
CA GLU A 48 4.01 3.65 17.31
C GLU A 48 3.47 4.69 18.30
N LYS A 49 3.10 4.28 19.52
CA LYS A 49 2.81 5.21 20.62
C LYS A 49 4.14 5.76 21.16
N GLY A 50 4.46 7.00 20.80
CA GLY A 50 5.73 7.68 21.14
C GLY A 50 6.07 7.84 22.63
N LYS A 51 5.22 7.36 23.55
CA LYS A 51 5.45 7.40 25.00
C LYS A 51 6.19 6.17 25.54
N ASP A 52 6.18 5.05 24.80
CA ASP A 52 6.70 3.75 25.27
C ASP A 52 7.93 3.24 24.49
N SER A 53 8.44 4.03 23.52
CA SER A 53 9.62 3.68 22.73
C SER A 53 10.90 4.28 23.35
N PRO A 54 11.94 3.49 23.67
CA PRO A 54 13.22 3.99 24.17
C PRO A 54 14.10 4.60 23.07
N THR A 55 13.56 4.87 21.89
CA THR A 55 14.31 5.45 20.77
C THR A 55 14.61 6.92 21.05
N GLY A 56 15.88 7.31 20.95
CA GLY A 56 16.30 8.71 21.10
C GLY A 56 15.64 9.67 20.09
N ILE A 57 15.97 10.96 20.18
CA ILE A 57 15.37 12.07 19.40
C ILE A 57 15.12 11.74 17.91
N PRO A 58 16.04 11.08 17.16
CA PRO A 58 15.80 10.71 15.76
C PRO A 58 14.62 9.73 15.56
N GLY A 59 14.44 8.77 16.46
CA GLY A 59 13.35 7.79 16.37
C GLY A 59 11.98 8.42 16.63
N ILE A 60 11.90 9.41 17.52
CA ILE A 60 10.65 10.15 17.79
C ILE A 60 10.16 10.91 16.55
N VAL A 61 11.08 11.47 15.75
CA VAL A 61 10.72 12.18 14.50
C VAL A 61 10.20 11.22 13.43
N GLU A 62 10.80 10.03 13.34
CA GLU A 62 10.36 8.94 12.45
C GLU A 62 8.95 8.45 12.85
N SER A 63 8.73 8.10 14.13
CA SER A 63 7.42 7.66 14.64
C SER A 63 6.32 8.70 14.41
N ASN A 64 6.63 9.99 14.62
CA ASN A 64 5.68 11.07 14.39
C ASN A 64 5.33 11.26 12.90
N SER A 65 6.27 10.96 11.99
CA SER A 65 6.05 11.07 10.56
C SER A 65 5.18 9.90 10.06
N ILE A 66 5.40 8.69 10.58
CA ILE A 66 4.55 7.51 10.35
C ILE A 66 3.11 7.78 10.85
N ASN A 67 2.96 8.22 12.10
CA ASN A 67 1.65 8.54 12.69
C ASN A 67 0.90 9.68 12.00
N LYS A 68 1.60 10.58 11.30
CA LYS A 68 0.95 11.63 10.50
C LYS A 68 0.36 11.14 9.18
N SER A 69 0.89 10.04 8.65
CA SER A 69 0.51 9.48 7.35
C SER A 69 -0.55 8.36 7.44
N LEU A 70 -0.86 7.93 8.67
CA LEU A 70 -1.98 7.05 9.02
C LEU A 70 -3.27 7.84 9.17
#